data_AF-A0A1L7CNF7-F1
#
_entry.id   AF-A0A1L7CNF7-F1
#
_cell.length_a   1.000
_cell.length_b   1.000
_cell.length_c   1.000
_cell.angle_alpha   90.00
_cell.angle_beta   90.00
_cell.angle_gamma   90.00
#
_symmetry.space_group_name_H-M   'P 1'
#
loop_
_entity.id
_entity.type
_entity.pdbx_description
1 polymer ?
#
loop_
_entity_poly.entity_id
_entity_poly.type
_entity_poly.pdbx_seq_one_letter_code
_entity_poly.pdbx_strand_id
1 'polypeptide(L)'
;MNTPKITASITGQLEESVGSLSILDVGKHVPRGEIVSTPAMDIVTICRDGEEIDEVAVEPCEDAAPYDAAVRNAGYDNFTWI
;
A
#
# COMPACT_ATOMS: atom_id res chain seq x y z
N MET A 1 29.23 3.63 16.53
CA MET A 1 27.86 4.17 16.35
C MET A 1 27.25 3.37 15.21
N ASN A 2 26.20 2.59 15.48
CA ASN A 2 25.49 1.86 14.42
C ASN A 2 24.59 2.87 13.72
N THR A 3 24.79 3.12 12.42
CA THR A 3 23.87 3.94 11.65
C THR A 3 22.56 3.15 11.51
N PRO A 4 21.40 3.72 11.88
CA PRO A 4 20.12 3.05 11.73
C PRO A 4 19.92 2.69 10.25
N LYS A 5 19.62 1.42 9.96
CA LYS A 5 19.39 0.97 8.59
C LYS A 5 17.91 1.15 8.27
N ILE A 6 17.63 1.99 7.28
CA ILE A 6 16.29 2.11 6.70
C ILE A 6 16.18 1.09 5.58
N THR A 7 15.12 0.29 5.59
CA THR A 7 14.81 -0.68 4.55
C THR A 7 13.42 -0.44 4.01
N ALA A 8 13.23 -0.61 2.70
CA ALA A 8 11.92 -0.55 2.07
C ALA A 8 11.59 -1.90 1.44
N SER A 9 10.34 -2.33 1.55
CA SER A 9 9.85 -3.57 0.94
C SER A 9 8.44 -3.37 0.41
N ILE A 10 8.13 -3.98 -0.74
CA ILE A 10 6.78 -4.00 -1.30
C ILE A 10 6.03 -5.15 -0.63
N THR A 11 5.12 -4.82 0.28
CA THR A 11 4.42 -5.80 1.15
C THR A 11 3.12 -6.33 0.54
N GLY A 12 2.74 -5.84 -0.64
CA GLY A 12 1.69 -6.42 -1.48
C GLY A 12 0.68 -5.40 -1.97
N GLN A 13 -0.30 -5.90 -2.72
CA GLN A 13 -1.45 -5.14 -3.18
C GLN A 13 -2.48 -5.08 -2.06
N LEU A 14 -3.09 -3.91 -1.85
CA LEU A 14 -4.35 -3.80 -1.14
C LEU A 14 -5.44 -4.47 -1.99
N GLU A 15 -5.53 -5.80 -1.95
CA GLU A 15 -6.73 -6.50 -2.36
C GLU A 15 -7.76 -6.25 -1.27
N GLU A 16 -8.67 -5.30 -1.51
CA GLU A 16 -9.88 -5.22 -0.71
C GLU A 16 -10.65 -6.52 -0.96
N SER A 17 -10.54 -7.45 0.01
CA SER A 17 -11.33 -8.66 0.04
C SER A 17 -12.77 -8.28 -0.21
N VAL A 18 -13.28 -8.63 -1.39
CA VAL A 18 -14.70 -8.57 -1.70
C VAL A 18 -15.40 -9.52 -0.74
N GLY A 19 -15.79 -8.99 0.42
CA GLY A 19 -16.73 -9.63 1.30
C GLY A 19 -17.97 -9.89 0.46
N SER A 20 -18.13 -11.13 0.02
CA SER A 20 -19.35 -11.61 -0.62
C SER A 20 -20.43 -11.47 0.43
N LEU A 21 -21.09 -10.30 0.44
CA LEU A 21 -22.28 -10.06 1.22
C LEU A 21 -23.33 -11.02 0.67
N SER A 22 -23.46 -12.17 1.32
CA SER A 22 -24.59 -13.07 1.12
C SER A 22 -25.85 -12.23 1.26
N ILE A 23 -26.51 -11.96 0.14
CA ILE A 23 -27.78 -11.26 0.08
C ILE A 23 -28.80 -12.17 0.75
N LEU A 24 -29.02 -11.97 2.05
CA LEU A 24 -30.26 -12.42 2.68
C LEU A 24 -31.27 -11.28 2.50
N ASP A 25 -32.14 -11.51 1.53
CA ASP A 25 -33.39 -10.83 1.21
C ASP A 25 -34.03 -10.06 2.39
N VAL A 26 -34.29 -8.75 2.20
CA VAL A 26 -35.54 -8.04 2.57
C VAL A 26 -35.43 -6.55 2.18
N GLY A 27 -36.02 -6.23 1.02
CA GLY A 27 -36.90 -5.05 0.85
C GLY A 27 -36.47 -3.64 1.28
N LYS A 28 -35.24 -3.18 1.04
CA LYS A 28 -34.98 -1.73 0.94
C LYS A 28 -34.02 -1.39 -0.21
N HIS A 29 -34.51 -0.51 -1.08
CA HIS A 29 -33.75 0.12 -2.16
C HIS A 29 -32.62 0.96 -1.56
N VAL A 30 -31.46 0.35 -1.36
CA VAL A 30 -30.20 1.06 -1.14
C VAL A 30 -29.84 1.70 -2.48
N PRO A 31 -29.55 3.02 -2.54
CA PRO A 31 -29.04 3.60 -3.77
C PRO A 31 -27.79 2.81 -4.14
N ARG A 32 -27.74 2.39 -5.39
CA ARG A 32 -26.65 1.63 -6.00
C ARG A 32 -25.37 2.44 -5.82
N GLY A 33 -24.72 2.23 -4.67
CA GLY A 33 -23.44 2.84 -4.34
C GLY A 33 -22.52 2.45 -5.48
N GLU A 34 -22.07 3.46 -6.21
CA GLU A 34 -21.00 3.32 -7.18
C GLU A 34 -19.87 2.59 -6.44
N ILE A 35 -19.62 1.35 -6.84
CA ILE A 35 -18.41 0.64 -6.45
C ILE A 35 -17.28 1.45 -7.06
N VAL A 36 -16.76 2.42 -6.31
CA VAL A 36 -15.50 3.05 -6.66
C VAL A 36 -14.47 1.96 -6.46
N SER A 37 -14.22 1.19 -7.52
CA SER A 37 -13.06 0.32 -7.59
C SER A 37 -11.86 1.25 -7.55
N THR A 38 -11.39 1.59 -6.35
CA THR A 38 -10.07 2.22 -6.21
C THR A 38 -9.07 1.25 -6.83
N PRO A 39 -8.20 1.72 -7.75
CA PRO A 39 -7.21 0.86 -8.36
C PRO A 39 -6.37 0.21 -7.26
N ALA A 40 -5.99 -1.06 -7.45
CA ALA A 40 -5.11 -1.77 -6.53
C ALA A 40 -3.79 -0.99 -6.45
N MET A 41 -3.49 -0.41 -5.29
CA MET A 41 -2.22 0.27 -5.01
C MET A 41 -1.25 -0.73 -4.38
N ASP A 42 0.03 -0.63 -4.75
CA ASP A 42 1.09 -1.32 -4.04
C ASP A 42 1.45 -0.54 -2.78
N ILE A 43 1.69 -1.26 -1.69
CA ILE A 43 2.15 -0.66 -0.44
C ILE A 43 3.65 -0.90 -0.29
N VAL A 44 4.40 0.18 -0.15
CA VAL A 44 5.80 0.17 0.24
C VAL A 44 5.88 0.41 1.73
N THR A 45 6.21 -0.62 2.48
CA THR A 45 6.50 -0.52 3.91
C THR A 45 7.94 -0.06 4.12
N ILE A 46 8.12 0.96 4.96
CA ILE A 46 9.42 1.48 5.35
C ILE A 46 9.70 1.06 6.78
N CYS A 47 10.77 0.29 6.97
CA CYS A 47 11.22 -0.17 8.27
C CYS A 47 12.52 0.53 8.68
N ARG A 48 12.66 0.84 9.96
CA ARG A 48 13.89 1.29 10.59
C ARG A 48 14.34 0.29 11.64
N ASP A 49 15.53 -0.28 11.45
CA ASP A 49 16.09 -1.28 12.36
C ASP A 49 15.17 -2.52 12.58
N GLY A 50 14.31 -2.82 11.60
CA GLY A 50 13.35 -3.93 11.63
C GLY A 50 11.97 -3.59 12.19
N GLU A 51 11.73 -2.34 12.59
CA GLU A 51 10.41 -1.86 13.02
C GLU A 51 9.78 -1.01 11.91
N GLU A 52 8.51 -1.27 11.58
CA GLU A 52 7.75 -0.45 10.63
C GLU A 52 7.57 0.96 11.21
N ILE A 53 7.93 1.96 10.41
CA ILE A 53 7.81 3.37 10.80
C ILE A 53 6.92 4.20 9.88
N ASP A 54 6.68 3.72 8.65
CA ASP A 54 5.91 4.43 7.64
C ASP A 54 5.45 3.49 6.52
N GLU A 55 4.39 3.88 5.81
CA GLU A 55 3.85 3.18 4.65
C GLU A 55 3.53 4.16 3.52
N VAL A 56 3.88 3.79 2.28
CA VAL A 56 3.64 4.63 1.11
C VAL A 56 2.86 3.83 0.07
N ALA A 57 1.66 4.32 -0.27
CA ALA A 57 0.87 3.77 -1.37
C ALA A 57 1.39 4.31 -2.70
N VAL A 58 1.72 3.40 -3.62
CA VAL A 58 2.25 3.71 -4.94
C VAL A 58 1.40 3.00 -5.98
N GLU A 59 1.12 3.67 -7.10
CA GLU A 59 0.49 2.99 -8.23
C GLU A 59 1.41 1.85 -8.72
N PRO A 60 0.87 0.63 -8.92
CA PRO A 60 1.67 -0.50 -9.34
C PRO A 60 2.30 -0.22 -10.70
N CYS A 61 3.60 -0.44 -10.79
CA CYS A 61 4.38 -0.17 -11.99
C CYS A 61 5.41 -1.28 -12.22
N GLU A 62 5.71 -1.54 -13.49
CA GLU A 62 6.78 -2.48 -13.86
C GLU A 62 8.18 -1.90 -13.56
N ASP A 63 8.28 -0.57 -13.47
CA ASP A 63 9.51 0.14 -13.17
C ASP A 63 9.71 0.34 -11.67
N ALA A 64 10.96 0.19 -11.20
CA ALA A 64 11.34 0.49 -9.81
C ALA A 64 11.38 2.01 -9.51
N ALA A 65 11.50 2.84 -10.54
CA ALA A 65 11.61 4.30 -10.41
C ALA A 65 10.48 4.98 -9.62
N PRO A 66 9.18 4.69 -9.86
CA PRO A 66 8.08 5.25 -9.07
C PRO A 66 8.14 4.84 -7.59
N TYR A 67 8.51 3.60 -7.27
CA TYR A 67 8.68 3.16 -5.88
C TYR A 67 9.84 3.89 -5.20
N ASP A 68 10.98 4.00 -5.88
CA ASP A 68 12.15 4.75 -5.41
C ASP A 68 11.81 6.23 -5.17
N ALA A 69 11.07 6.83 -6.09
CA ALA A 69 10.62 8.20 -5.98
C ALA A 69 9.62 8.37 -4.82
N ALA A 70 8.74 7.41 -4.59
CA ALA A 70 7.78 7.45 -3.50
C ALA A 70 8.48 7.41 -2.13
N VAL A 71 9.44 6.50 -1.94
CA VAL A 71 10.23 6.39 -0.71
C VAL A 71 11.08 7.67 -0.49
N ARG A 72 11.67 8.23 -1.54
CA ARG A 72 12.40 9.51 -1.44
C ARG A 72 11.48 10.70 -1.15
N ASN A 73 10.31 10.77 -1.77
CA ASN A 73 9.32 11.82 -1.48
C ASN A 73 8.78 11.75 -0.06
N ALA A 74 8.71 10.54 0.52
CA ALA A 74 8.42 10.34 1.95
C ALA A 74 9.57 10.79 2.87
N GLY A 75 10.71 11.21 2.33
CA GLY A 75 11.84 11.77 3.07
C GLY A 75 12.96 10.77 3.37
N TYR A 76 12.97 9.61 2.72
CA TYR A 76 13.95 8.56 2.93
C TYR A 76 14.92 8.48 1.74
N ASP A 77 16.04 9.20 1.81
CA ASP A 77 17.08 9.18 0.76
C ASP A 77 18.13 8.06 0.92
N ASN A 78 18.33 7.57 2.16
CA ASN A 78 19.34 6.55 2.49
C ASN A 78 18.65 5.25 2.97
N PHE A 79 17.90 4.62 2.07
CA PHE A 79 17.25 3.33 2.33
C PHE A 79 17.83 2.22 1.46
N THR A 80 17.55 0.97 1.84
CA THR A 80 17.95 -0.23 1.08
C THR A 80 16.70 -1.06 0.77
N TRP A 81 16.52 -1.46 -0.48
CA TRP A 81 15.49 -2.44 -0.84
C TRP A 81 15.85 -3.82 -0.28
N ILE A 82 14.87 -4.54 0.27
CA ILE A 82 15.03 -5.89 0.81
C ILE A 82 14.07 -6.89 0.17
#